data_AF-A0A929GDE9-F1
#
_entry.id   AF-A0A929GDE9-F1
#
_cell.length_a   1.000
_cell.length_b   1.000
_cell.length_c   1.000
_cell.angle_alpha   90.00
_cell.angle_beta   90.00
_cell.angle_gamma   90.00
#
_symmetry.space_group_name_H-M   'P 1'
#
loop_
_entity.id
_entity.type
_entity.pdbx_description
1 polymer ?
#
loop_
_entity_poly.entity_id
_entity_poly.type
_entity_poly.pdbx_seq_one_letter_code
_entity_poly.pdbx_strand_id
1 'polypeptide(L)'
;MKKVGVLGVVLAVVAMLAMPMSVMAKGPIGDTIEISWLEDAVRYDADGVELSSWTNDPLGPATLVQTGKAYHFADIQEYYNWPLEDLSGKLVISGSGKLSGHATYISPRSGLPIRDRFHGEVTIDIEEGAMVGTYTQWSYAFGTEEEVKDWYPSAVPDDDDCCW
;
A
#
# COMPACT_ATOMS: atom_id res chain seq x y z
N MET A 1 -49.09 -53.68 19.98
CA MET A 1 -49.77 -52.67 19.14
C MET A 1 -49.04 -51.35 19.29
N LYS A 2 -48.11 -51.06 18.38
CA LYS A 2 -48.17 -49.99 17.35
C LYS A 2 -48.16 -48.53 17.88
N LYS A 3 -46.99 -47.90 17.65
CA LYS A 3 -46.76 -46.54 17.08
C LYS A 3 -47.03 -45.35 18.03
N VAL A 4 -46.26 -44.26 18.09
CA VAL A 4 -45.42 -43.56 17.12
C VAL A 4 -44.27 -42.89 17.87
N GLY A 5 -43.03 -43.07 17.40
CA GLY A 5 -41.87 -42.31 17.83
C GLY A 5 -41.69 -41.03 17.00
N VAL A 6 -41.24 -39.98 17.69
CA VAL A 6 -40.31 -38.94 17.24
C VAL A 6 -40.54 -38.42 15.81
N LEU A 7 -41.37 -37.38 15.71
CA LEU A 7 -41.47 -36.52 14.53
C LEU A 7 -41.15 -35.08 14.97
N GLY A 8 -40.09 -34.48 14.43
CA GLY A 8 -39.83 -33.04 14.61
C GLY A 8 -38.39 -32.58 14.75
N VAL A 9 -37.37 -33.42 14.50
CA VAL A 9 -35.97 -32.98 14.35
C VAL A 9 -35.66 -32.80 12.86
N VAL A 10 -36.30 -31.85 12.18
CA VAL A 10 -35.92 -31.45 10.81
C VAL A 10 -36.36 -30.00 10.55
N LEU A 11 -35.86 -29.02 11.30
CA LEU A 11 -36.01 -27.58 10.95
C LEU A 11 -35.15 -26.65 11.82
N ALA A 12 -33.83 -26.91 11.89
CA ALA A 12 -32.87 -25.92 12.42
C ALA A 12 -31.39 -26.14 12.04
N VAL A 13 -31.07 -27.09 11.13
CA VAL A 13 -29.66 -27.41 10.79
C VAL A 13 -29.26 -26.87 9.40
N VAL A 14 -30.19 -26.28 8.63
CA VAL A 14 -29.92 -25.80 7.25
C VAL A 14 -29.58 -24.28 7.20
N ALA A 15 -29.50 -23.60 8.35
CA ALA A 15 -29.19 -22.17 8.41
C ALA A 15 -27.70 -21.82 8.63
N MET A 16 -26.77 -22.78 8.54
CA MET A 16 -25.33 -22.56 8.81
C MET A 16 -24.39 -22.78 7.62
N LEU A 17 -24.88 -22.76 6.37
CA LEU A 17 -24.03 -23.04 5.19
C LEU A 17 -24.11 -21.98 4.07
N ALA A 18 -24.38 -20.73 4.42
CA ALA A 18 -24.18 -19.61 3.50
C ALA A 18 -23.46 -18.47 4.23
N MET A 19 -22.31 -18.76 4.83
CA MET A 19 -21.32 -17.71 5.02
C MET A 19 -20.72 -17.45 3.63
N PRO A 20 -20.72 -16.20 3.13
CA PRO A 20 -19.88 -15.88 2.00
C PRO A 20 -18.45 -16.17 2.45
N MET A 21 -17.87 -17.25 1.92
CA MET A 21 -16.42 -17.36 1.89
C MET A 21 -15.96 -16.16 1.08
N SER A 22 -15.55 -15.10 1.78
CA SER A 22 -14.71 -14.08 1.20
C SER A 22 -13.62 -14.83 0.47
N VAL A 23 -13.66 -14.75 -0.86
CA VAL A 23 -12.57 -15.24 -1.70
C VAL A 23 -11.39 -14.37 -1.29
N MET A 24 -10.64 -14.83 -0.29
CA MET A 24 -9.30 -14.35 -0.02
C MET A 24 -8.61 -14.50 -1.37
N ALA A 25 -8.40 -13.37 -2.04
CA ALA A 25 -7.64 -13.34 -3.27
C ALA A 25 -6.36 -14.10 -2.96
N LYS A 26 -6.16 -15.24 -3.63
CA LYS A 26 -5.00 -16.09 -3.40
C LYS A 26 -3.80 -15.20 -3.67
N GLY A 27 -3.14 -14.76 -2.60
CA GLY A 27 -1.93 -13.96 -2.69
C GLY A 27 -0.91 -14.71 -3.55
N PRO A 28 0.13 -14.03 -4.04
CA PRO A 28 1.23 -14.72 -4.70
C PRO A 28 1.64 -15.95 -3.86
N ILE A 29 1.74 -17.11 -4.50
CA ILE A 29 2.20 -18.34 -3.85
C ILE A 29 3.71 -18.33 -4.06
N GLY A 30 4.46 -18.14 -2.99
CA GLY A 30 5.90 -17.95 -3.04
C GLY A 30 6.55 -18.10 -1.68
N ASP A 31 7.88 -18.22 -1.67
CA ASP A 31 8.66 -18.19 -0.45
C ASP A 31 8.58 -16.77 0.16
N THR A 32 8.48 -16.70 1.48
CA THR A 32 8.40 -15.44 2.21
C THR A 32 9.75 -15.04 2.74
N ILE A 33 10.09 -13.75 2.62
CA ILE A 33 11.32 -13.16 3.13
C ILE A 33 10.92 -11.95 3.96
N GLU A 34 11.39 -11.88 5.20
CA GLU A 34 11.27 -10.66 6.00
C GLU A 34 12.41 -9.72 5.67
N ILE A 35 12.10 -8.45 5.46
CA ILE A 35 13.08 -7.40 5.23
C ILE A 35 12.92 -6.22 6.18
N SER A 36 14.02 -5.52 6.42
CA SER A 36 14.07 -4.20 7.03
C SER A 36 15.07 -3.33 6.29
N TRP A 37 14.90 -2.01 6.29
CA TRP A 37 15.85 -1.11 5.64
C TRP A 37 15.91 0.23 6.36
N LEU A 38 16.97 0.97 6.09
CA LEU A 38 17.11 2.36 6.50
C LEU A 38 16.84 3.25 5.30
N GLU A 39 16.09 4.32 5.52
CA GLU A 39 15.75 5.28 4.49
C GLU A 39 16.36 6.65 4.77
N ASP A 40 17.05 7.16 3.74
CA ASP A 40 17.39 8.56 3.59
C ASP A 40 16.48 9.12 2.49
N ALA A 41 15.66 10.12 2.80
CA ALA A 41 14.80 10.72 1.78
C ALA A 41 14.61 12.22 1.97
N VAL A 42 14.26 12.86 0.87
CA VAL A 42 13.84 14.26 0.79
C VAL A 42 12.50 14.31 0.09
N ARG A 43 11.52 14.97 0.70
CA ARG A 43 10.20 15.23 0.15
C ARG A 43 10.15 16.66 -0.37
N TYR A 44 9.57 16.83 -1.56
CA TYR A 44 9.40 18.12 -2.21
C TYR A 44 7.91 18.41 -2.43
N ASP A 45 7.57 19.69 -2.44
CA ASP A 45 6.33 20.22 -3.01
C ASP A 45 6.35 20.10 -4.54
N ALA A 46 5.18 20.31 -5.16
CA ALA A 46 5.03 20.26 -6.61
C ALA A 46 5.83 21.34 -7.37
N ASP A 47 6.16 22.45 -6.71
CA ASP A 47 7.03 23.52 -7.21
C ASP A 47 8.53 23.23 -7.03
N GLY A 48 8.88 22.09 -6.42
CA GLY A 48 10.25 21.66 -6.16
C GLY A 48 10.86 22.20 -4.87
N VAL A 49 10.09 22.91 -4.04
CA VAL A 49 10.55 23.34 -2.70
C VAL A 49 10.64 22.14 -1.78
N GLU A 50 11.72 22.04 -1.00
CA GLU A 50 11.87 20.98 0.00
C GLU A 50 10.84 21.17 1.14
N LEU A 51 10.06 20.12 1.39
CA LEU A 51 9.09 20.05 2.49
C LEU A 51 9.70 19.48 3.77
N SER A 52 10.47 18.40 3.63
CA SER A 52 11.03 17.66 4.77
C SER A 52 12.09 16.67 4.29
N SER A 53 13.07 16.39 5.15
CA SER A 53 14.07 15.35 4.93
C SER A 53 14.22 14.45 6.15
N TRP A 54 14.57 13.20 5.94
CA TRP A 54 14.96 12.26 7.00
C TRP A 54 16.19 11.45 6.58
N THR A 55 16.88 10.91 7.58
CA THR A 55 18.13 10.17 7.41
C THR A 55 18.16 9.01 8.40
N ASN A 56 18.52 7.83 7.92
CA ASN A 56 18.51 6.55 8.63
C ASN A 56 17.17 6.25 9.29
N ASP A 57 16.05 6.60 8.65
CA ASP A 57 14.73 6.28 9.16
C ASP A 57 14.49 4.76 9.06
N PRO A 58 14.22 4.06 10.17
CA PRO A 58 14.05 2.61 10.14
C PRO A 58 12.68 2.22 9.59
N LEU A 59 12.68 1.45 8.52
CA LEU A 59 11.48 0.90 7.89
C LEU A 59 11.45 -0.63 7.97
N GLY A 60 10.23 -1.15 7.97
CA GLY A 60 9.92 -2.54 8.26
C GLY A 60 9.73 -2.84 9.76
N PRO A 61 9.66 -4.13 10.14
CA PRO A 61 9.78 -5.29 9.26
C PRO A 61 8.65 -5.36 8.22
N ALA A 62 8.97 -5.81 7.02
CA ALA A 62 8.01 -6.07 5.96
C ALA A 62 8.22 -7.45 5.35
N THR A 63 7.12 -8.11 5.01
CA THR A 63 7.11 -9.42 4.39
C THR A 63 7.08 -9.27 2.88
N LEU A 64 8.07 -9.85 2.20
CA LEU A 64 8.06 -10.03 0.76
C LEU A 64 7.63 -11.45 0.42
N VAL A 65 6.80 -11.59 -0.61
CA VAL A 65 6.51 -12.86 -1.26
C VAL A 65 7.30 -12.95 -2.56
N GLN A 66 8.20 -13.92 -2.65
CA GLN A 66 8.99 -14.16 -3.84
C GLN A 66 8.20 -15.00 -4.86
N THR A 67 7.94 -14.43 -6.04
CA THR A 67 7.31 -15.13 -7.17
C THR A 67 8.29 -15.21 -8.33
N GLY A 68 8.95 -16.36 -8.48
CA GLY A 68 10.05 -16.53 -9.43
C GLY A 68 11.24 -15.66 -9.04
N LYS A 69 11.59 -14.68 -9.88
CA LYS A 69 12.66 -13.71 -9.57
C LYS A 69 12.13 -12.38 -9.01
N ALA A 70 10.82 -12.17 -8.98
CA ALA A 70 10.24 -10.94 -8.47
C ALA A 70 9.88 -11.08 -6.99
N TYR A 71 9.89 -9.95 -6.28
CA TYR A 71 9.42 -9.84 -4.90
C TYR A 71 8.23 -8.90 -4.85
N HIS A 72 7.23 -9.27 -4.06
CA HIS A 72 6.02 -8.49 -3.85
C HIS A 72 5.87 -8.21 -2.37
N PHE A 73 5.59 -6.98 -1.98
CA PHE A 73 5.15 -6.72 -0.60
C PHE A 73 3.86 -7.51 -0.35
N ALA A 74 3.85 -8.32 0.72
CA ALA A 74 2.71 -9.14 1.10
C ALA A 74 1.54 -8.28 1.53
N ASP A 75 1.84 -7.25 2.32
CA ASP A 75 0.94 -6.17 2.66
C ASP A 75 1.63 -4.83 2.37
N ILE A 76 0.97 -3.98 1.59
CA ILE A 76 1.46 -2.63 1.30
C ILE A 76 1.49 -1.78 2.58
N GLN A 77 0.71 -2.12 3.59
CA GLN A 77 0.70 -1.45 4.89
C GLN A 77 2.05 -1.53 5.61
N GLU A 78 2.78 -2.64 5.45
CA GLU A 78 4.10 -2.83 6.05
C GLU A 78 5.15 -1.91 5.42
N TYR A 79 4.98 -1.53 4.15
CA TYR A 79 5.87 -0.56 3.51
C TYR A 79 5.73 0.85 4.10
N TYR A 80 4.50 1.30 4.37
CA TYR A 80 4.26 2.63 4.93
C TYR A 80 4.58 2.75 6.43
N ASN A 81 4.71 1.62 7.14
CA ASN A 81 4.99 1.56 8.57
C ASN A 81 4.08 2.47 9.44
N TRP A 82 2.88 2.77 8.95
CA TRP A 82 1.92 3.69 9.57
C TRP A 82 0.50 3.29 9.18
N PRO A 83 -0.46 3.12 10.12
CA PRO A 83 -1.81 2.67 9.79
C PRO A 83 -2.55 3.72 8.95
N LEU A 84 -2.59 3.52 7.64
CA LEU A 84 -3.24 4.43 6.71
C LEU A 84 -4.67 3.94 6.43
N GLU A 85 -5.63 4.85 6.55
CA GLU A 85 -7.03 4.55 6.28
C GLU A 85 -7.26 4.30 4.78
N ASP A 86 -8.11 3.32 4.48
CA ASP A 86 -8.43 2.86 3.13
C ASP A 86 -7.20 2.59 2.24
N LEU A 87 -6.10 2.16 2.87
CA LEU A 87 -4.89 1.81 2.15
C LEU A 87 -5.12 0.58 1.27
N SER A 88 -4.85 0.76 -0.02
CA SER A 88 -4.80 -0.32 -1.00
C SER A 88 -3.67 -0.07 -1.99
N GLY A 89 -3.06 -1.12 -2.54
CA GLY A 89 -1.94 -0.92 -3.44
C GLY A 89 -1.13 -2.18 -3.67
N LYS A 90 -0.09 -2.04 -4.49
CA LYS A 90 0.89 -3.10 -4.76
C LYS A 90 2.25 -2.46 -5.03
N LEU A 91 3.27 -3.04 -4.42
CA LEU A 91 4.66 -2.69 -4.66
C LEU A 91 5.43 -3.95 -5.05
N VAL A 92 6.18 -3.87 -6.14
CA VAL A 92 6.87 -5.00 -6.76
C VAL A 92 8.30 -4.63 -7.09
N ILE A 93 9.22 -5.54 -6.77
CA ILE A 93 10.62 -5.49 -7.14
C ILE A 93 10.86 -6.60 -8.14
N SER A 94 11.14 -6.24 -9.39
CA SER A 94 11.44 -7.23 -10.43
C SER A 94 12.76 -7.95 -10.14
N GLY A 95 12.97 -9.10 -10.79
CA GLY A 95 14.26 -9.81 -10.70
C GLY A 95 15.46 -9.08 -11.31
N SER A 96 15.22 -7.95 -11.98
CA SER A 96 16.27 -7.02 -12.42
C SER A 96 16.51 -5.86 -11.47
N GLY A 97 15.85 -5.86 -10.30
CA GLY A 97 15.93 -4.80 -9.30
C GLY A 97 15.01 -3.61 -9.52
N LYS A 98 14.24 -3.55 -10.61
CA LYS A 98 13.29 -2.45 -10.82
C LYS A 98 12.16 -2.49 -9.79
N LEU A 99 12.07 -1.47 -8.95
CA LEU A 99 10.95 -1.22 -8.05
C LEU A 99 9.88 -0.44 -8.78
N SER A 100 8.64 -0.90 -8.67
CA SER A 100 7.48 -0.21 -9.25
C SER A 100 6.21 -0.58 -8.50
N GLY A 101 5.27 0.35 -8.45
CA GLY A 101 4.04 0.14 -7.71
C GLY A 101 3.12 1.33 -7.70
N HIS A 102 2.03 1.17 -6.97
CA HIS A 102 1.11 2.23 -6.65
C HIS A 102 0.43 1.93 -5.31
N ALA A 103 -0.06 2.98 -4.67
CA ALA A 103 -0.97 2.85 -3.55
C ALA A 103 -2.05 3.94 -3.59
N THR A 104 -3.12 3.74 -2.87
CA THR A 104 -4.18 4.71 -2.63
C THR A 104 -4.55 4.67 -1.17
N TYR A 105 -4.78 5.82 -0.54
CA TYR A 105 -5.21 5.92 0.86
C TYR A 105 -5.86 7.28 1.11
N ILE A 106 -6.44 7.48 2.29
CA ILE A 106 -6.90 8.80 2.73
C ILE A 106 -5.78 9.47 3.54
N SER A 107 -5.36 10.68 3.13
CA SER A 107 -4.34 11.43 3.85
C SER A 107 -4.78 11.72 5.29
N PRO A 108 -4.04 11.27 6.32
CA PRO A 108 -4.36 11.58 7.71
C PRO A 108 -4.29 13.09 8.01
N ARG A 109 -3.56 13.85 7.20
CA ARG A 109 -3.39 15.29 7.35
C ARG A 109 -4.55 16.07 6.73
N SER A 110 -4.87 15.79 5.46
CA SER A 110 -5.82 16.60 4.69
C SER A 110 -7.20 15.98 4.56
N GLY A 111 -7.38 14.68 4.87
CA GLY A 111 -8.61 13.93 4.58
C GLY A 111 -8.86 13.69 3.09
N LEU A 112 -7.93 14.10 2.21
CA LEU A 112 -8.06 13.93 0.77
C LEU A 112 -7.55 12.54 0.34
N PRO A 113 -8.21 11.91 -0.65
CA PRO A 113 -7.67 10.74 -1.33
C PRO A 113 -6.30 11.03 -1.94
N ILE A 114 -5.32 10.20 -1.60
CA ILE A 114 -3.99 10.20 -2.19
C ILE A 114 -3.86 9.00 -3.13
N ARG A 115 -3.16 9.20 -4.25
CA ARG A 115 -2.64 8.11 -5.06
C ARG A 115 -1.13 8.26 -5.19
N ASP A 116 -0.42 7.20 -4.86
CA ASP A 116 1.02 7.14 -5.00
C ASP A 116 1.43 6.31 -6.20
N ARG A 117 2.55 6.70 -6.79
CA ARG A 117 3.27 5.91 -7.80
C ARG A 117 4.72 5.77 -7.40
N PHE A 118 5.25 4.57 -7.59
CA PHE A 118 6.61 4.22 -7.22
C PHE A 118 7.41 3.84 -8.45
N HIS A 119 8.65 4.30 -8.52
CA HIS A 119 9.63 3.86 -9.51
C HIS A 119 11.04 3.95 -8.94
N GLY A 120 11.85 2.92 -9.17
CA GLY A 120 13.24 2.94 -8.72
C GLY A 120 14.01 1.70 -9.10
N GLU A 121 15.22 1.62 -8.56
CA GLU A 121 16.12 0.49 -8.69
C GLU A 121 16.61 0.11 -7.29
N VAL A 122 16.25 -1.10 -6.86
CA VAL A 122 16.57 -1.67 -5.56
C VAL A 122 16.99 -3.13 -5.71
N THR A 123 17.81 -3.61 -4.80
CA THR A 123 18.17 -5.02 -4.68
C THR A 123 17.71 -5.53 -3.32
N ILE A 124 17.30 -6.80 -3.27
CA ILE A 124 17.03 -7.51 -2.02
C ILE A 124 18.28 -8.31 -1.66
N ASP A 125 18.89 -7.95 -0.54
CA ASP A 125 19.89 -8.78 0.13
C ASP A 125 19.15 -9.78 1.03
N ILE A 126 19.07 -11.03 0.58
CA ILE A 126 18.34 -12.09 1.27
C ILE A 126 19.10 -12.55 2.53
N GLU A 127 20.43 -12.48 2.52
CA GLU A 127 21.25 -12.94 3.65
C GLU A 127 21.12 -11.98 4.83
N GLU A 128 21.10 -10.68 4.55
CA GLU A 128 20.92 -9.62 5.55
C GLU A 128 19.44 -9.29 5.82
N GLY A 129 18.51 -9.76 4.98
CA GLY A 129 17.09 -9.39 5.07
C GLY A 129 16.89 -7.88 4.84
N ALA A 130 17.52 -7.33 3.80
CA ALA A 130 17.53 -5.89 3.56
C ALA A 130 17.19 -5.50 2.12
N MET A 131 16.62 -4.31 1.96
CA MET A 131 16.44 -3.65 0.67
C MET A 131 17.46 -2.53 0.52
N VAL A 132 18.18 -2.49 -0.61
CA VAL A 132 19.21 -1.47 -0.89
C VAL A 132 18.98 -0.86 -2.26
N GLY A 133 18.91 0.47 -2.35
CA GLY A 133 18.81 1.16 -3.62
C GLY A 133 18.16 2.53 -3.51
N THR A 134 17.62 3.01 -4.62
CA THR A 134 16.99 4.33 -4.70
C THR A 134 15.68 4.24 -5.44
N TYR A 135 14.69 5.00 -4.98
CA TYR A 135 13.41 5.11 -5.65
C TYR A 135 12.82 6.51 -5.51
N THR A 136 11.80 6.77 -6.29
CA THR A 136 10.96 7.97 -6.22
C THR A 136 9.52 7.55 -6.01
N GLN A 137 8.86 8.24 -5.08
CA GLN A 137 7.42 8.17 -4.85
C GLN A 137 6.81 9.49 -5.27
N TRP A 138 5.84 9.45 -6.18
CA TRP A 138 5.02 10.60 -6.53
C TRP A 138 3.66 10.47 -5.88
N SER A 139 3.27 11.46 -5.11
CA SER A 139 1.98 11.52 -4.43
C SER A 139 1.06 12.54 -5.07
N TYR A 140 -0.15 12.10 -5.42
CA TYR A 140 -1.18 12.92 -6.06
C TYR A 140 -2.39 13.01 -5.13
N ALA A 141 -2.73 14.22 -4.70
CA ALA A 141 -3.95 14.49 -3.93
C ALA A 141 -5.12 14.76 -4.87
N PHE A 142 -6.31 14.27 -4.51
CA PHE A 142 -7.54 14.43 -5.29
C PHE A 142 -8.61 15.11 -4.44
N GLY A 143 -9.19 16.18 -4.95
CA GLY A 143 -10.26 16.96 -4.33
C GLY A 143 -10.75 18.03 -5.31
N THR A 144 -11.60 18.93 -4.85
CA THR A 144 -11.82 20.21 -5.55
C THR A 144 -10.53 21.04 -5.54
N GLU A 145 -10.43 21.99 -6.45
CA GLU A 145 -9.26 22.88 -6.51
C GLU A 145 -9.07 23.65 -5.19
N GLU A 146 -10.16 24.15 -4.59
CA GLU A 146 -10.15 24.83 -3.29
C GLU A 146 -9.61 23.92 -2.19
N GLU A 147 -10.13 22.70 -2.06
CA GLU A 147 -9.66 21.73 -1.06
C GLU A 147 -8.19 21.34 -1.24
N VAL A 148 -7.74 21.14 -2.48
CA VAL A 148 -6.34 20.81 -2.77
C VAL A 148 -5.45 22.01 -2.45
N LYS A 149 -5.84 23.22 -2.85
CA LYS A 149 -5.09 24.46 -2.60
C LYS A 149 -4.95 24.78 -1.11
N ASP A 150 -5.99 24.49 -0.31
CA ASP A 150 -5.96 24.70 1.14
C ASP A 150 -4.87 23.86 1.85
N TRP A 151 -4.60 22.65 1.36
CA TRP A 151 -3.65 21.72 1.99
C TRP A 151 -2.31 21.60 1.26
N TYR A 152 -2.31 21.84 -0.05
CA TYR A 152 -1.19 21.70 -0.97
C TYR A 152 -1.19 22.91 -1.93
N PRO A 153 -0.95 24.13 -1.44
CA PRO A 153 -1.09 25.34 -2.23
C PRO A 153 -0.20 25.33 -3.49
N SER A 154 1.03 24.83 -3.38
CA SER A 154 1.95 24.71 -4.52
C SER A 154 1.55 23.66 -5.58
N ALA A 155 0.52 22.83 -5.31
CA ALA A 155 0.04 21.82 -6.25
C ALA A 155 -0.97 22.37 -7.27
N VAL A 156 -1.55 23.55 -7.00
CA VAL A 156 -2.47 24.26 -7.90
C VAL A 156 -1.73 25.47 -8.45
N PRO A 157 -1.51 25.58 -9.77
CA PRO A 157 -0.93 26.80 -10.35
C PRO A 157 -1.74 28.02 -9.94
N ASP A 158 -1.08 29.11 -9.56
CA ASP A 158 -1.79 30.37 -9.35
C ASP A 158 -2.26 30.91 -10.71
N ASP A 159 -3.56 31.23 -10.82
CA ASP A 159 -4.18 31.79 -12.03
C ASP A 159 -3.51 33.10 -12.52
N ASP A 160 -2.69 33.74 -11.68
CA ASP A 160 -1.97 34.97 -11.97
C ASP A 160 -0.84 34.82 -13.00
N ASP A 161 -0.44 33.59 -13.37
CA ASP A 161 0.55 33.33 -14.42
C ASP A 161 0.01 33.47 -15.86
N CYS A 162 -1.25 33.91 -16.05
CA CYS A 162 -1.82 34.19 -17.37
C CYS A 162 -1.38 35.53 -18.00
N CYS A 163 -0.43 36.24 -17.39
CA CYS A 163 0.12 37.49 -17.93
C CYS A 163 1.53 37.30 -18.50
N TRP A 164 1.64 36.67 -19.67
CA TRP A 164 2.83 36.73 -20.54
C TRP A 164 2.46 37.24 -21.94
#